data_AF-A0A8E2UEG0-F1
#
_entry.id   AF-A0A8E2UEG0-F1
#
_cell.length_a   1.000
_cell.length_b   1.000
_cell.length_c   1.000
_cell.angle_alpha   90.00
_cell.angle_beta   90.00
_cell.angle_gamma   90.00
#
_symmetry.space_group_name_H-M   'P 1'
#
loop_
_entity.id
_entity.type
_entity.pdbx_description
1 polymer ?
#
loop_
_entity_poly.entity_id
_entity_poly.type
_entity_poly.pdbx_seq_one_letter_code
_entity_poly.pdbx_strand_id
1 'polypeptide(L)'
;MTTRHASPLRYPGGKARMSTWLADRMGETRQLLETEVWIEPFAGGLGAALTALLGHDVPEVWAAELNPALHAFWTSALCNSDLADRVAVTVPTLDLYFESRDLVAAALAGEQIPVDKLGYAAFVVNRCSRSGILTANVGPMGGKAQSEEWRVGSRFTADRLAARLRTVAGLGRSGRLQLLGGDGIDLIELLPGSGVEHESFLFVDPPYVGVGNALYAAGMDAQLHLRLATALERCTTPWVLTYDEHPDVREPYRDFAITRFQIPHAAHLGKIGAEYLITSPQIADVTTNPLGKGSAEPVAVLQRNLAQGARRVGEPAPRSRIRCSSDRYADAAVDDR
;
A
#
# COMPACT_ATOMS: atom_id res chain seq x y z
N MET A 1 -2.98 -20.32 -10.75
CA MET A 1 -1.61 -20.30 -10.20
C MET A 1 -1.46 -19.00 -9.42
N THR A 2 -1.31 -19.04 -8.09
CA THR A 2 -1.09 -17.83 -7.28
C THR A 2 0.27 -17.22 -7.63
N THR A 3 0.27 -16.01 -8.20
CA THR A 3 1.48 -15.26 -8.54
C THR A 3 2.15 -14.77 -7.26
N ARG A 4 3.08 -15.56 -6.71
CA ARG A 4 3.80 -15.29 -5.44
C ARG A 4 4.45 -13.89 -5.37
N HIS A 5 4.65 -13.22 -6.50
CA HIS A 5 5.23 -11.88 -6.60
C HIS A 5 4.52 -11.05 -7.67
N ALA A 6 3.32 -10.57 -7.37
CA ALA A 6 2.53 -9.71 -8.26
C ALA A 6 3.13 -8.30 -8.39
N SER A 7 3.55 -7.69 -7.28
CA SER A 7 4.11 -6.34 -7.30
C SER A 7 5.48 -6.25 -8.03
N PRO A 8 5.70 -5.20 -8.84
CA PRO A 8 7.01 -4.87 -9.39
C PRO A 8 7.99 -4.35 -8.31
N LEU A 9 7.47 -3.77 -7.23
CA LEU A 9 8.27 -3.19 -6.15
C LEU A 9 8.69 -4.24 -5.11
N ARG A 10 9.73 -3.91 -4.36
CA ARG A 10 10.05 -4.51 -3.06
C ARG A 10 9.60 -3.54 -1.99
N TYR A 11 8.88 -4.01 -0.98
CA TYR A 11 8.41 -3.11 0.06
C TYR A 11 8.65 -3.74 1.43
N PRO A 12 9.27 -3.00 2.39
CA PRO A 12 9.34 -3.42 3.78
C PRO A 12 7.92 -3.74 4.29
N GLY A 13 7.77 -4.81 5.07
CA GLY A 13 6.46 -5.18 5.61
C GLY A 13 5.42 -5.65 4.59
N GLY A 14 5.78 -5.87 3.32
CA GLY A 14 4.81 -6.20 2.26
C GLY A 14 3.89 -7.38 2.59
N LYS A 15 2.58 -7.10 2.65
CA LYS A 15 1.53 -8.02 3.11
C LYS A 15 0.96 -8.93 2.02
N ALA A 16 1.71 -9.19 0.95
CA ALA A 16 1.30 -10.10 -0.13
C ALA A 16 0.92 -11.50 0.37
N ARG A 17 1.50 -11.95 1.49
CA ARG A 17 1.16 -13.24 2.11
C ARG A 17 -0.20 -13.23 2.83
N MET A 18 -0.74 -12.07 3.15
CA MET A 18 -2.08 -11.91 3.72
C MET A 18 -3.17 -11.84 2.66
N SER A 19 -2.82 -11.77 1.36
CA SER A 19 -3.79 -11.50 0.29
C SER A 19 -4.94 -12.50 0.27
N THR A 20 -4.66 -13.79 0.51
CA THR A 20 -5.70 -14.82 0.58
C THR A 20 -6.64 -14.54 1.73
N TRP A 21 -6.11 -14.35 2.94
CA TRP A 21 -6.93 -14.07 4.12
C TRP A 21 -7.77 -12.80 3.94
N LEU A 22 -7.18 -11.74 3.42
CA LEU A 22 -7.88 -10.46 3.18
C LEU A 22 -8.95 -10.60 2.08
N ALA A 23 -8.67 -11.31 0.98
CA ALA A 23 -9.64 -11.58 -0.07
C ALA A 23 -10.81 -12.43 0.44
N ASP A 24 -10.55 -13.40 1.32
CA ASP A 24 -11.60 -14.19 1.96
C ASP A 24 -12.49 -13.31 2.85
N ARG A 25 -11.92 -12.38 3.64
CA ARG A 25 -12.70 -11.41 4.43
C ARG A 25 -13.51 -10.46 3.54
N MET A 26 -12.95 -9.99 2.43
CA MET A 26 -13.70 -9.20 1.44
C MET A 26 -14.85 -10.03 0.84
N GLY A 27 -14.61 -11.30 0.51
CA GLY A 27 -15.64 -12.19 -0.03
C GLY A 27 -16.78 -12.47 0.95
N GLU A 28 -16.48 -12.63 2.24
CA GLU A 28 -17.47 -12.79 3.30
C GLU A 28 -18.29 -11.51 3.53
N THR A 29 -17.63 -10.35 3.54
CA THR A 29 -18.32 -9.05 3.66
C THR A 29 -19.18 -8.75 2.45
N ARG A 30 -18.76 -9.16 1.24
CA ARG A 30 -19.54 -9.02 0.00
C ARG A 30 -20.89 -9.72 0.05
N GLN A 31 -21.00 -10.85 0.76
CA GLN A 31 -22.27 -11.55 0.96
C GLN A 31 -23.29 -10.72 1.77
N LEU A 32 -22.83 -9.70 2.49
CA LEU A 32 -23.64 -8.85 3.36
C LEU A 32 -23.82 -7.43 2.80
N LEU A 33 -22.85 -6.91 2.05
CA LEU A 33 -22.73 -5.48 1.70
C LEU A 33 -22.48 -5.19 0.21
N GLU A 34 -22.51 -6.19 -0.68
CA GLU A 34 -22.20 -6.01 -2.12
C GLU A 34 -20.82 -5.38 -2.39
N THR A 35 -19.85 -5.64 -1.51
CA THR A 35 -18.49 -5.11 -1.61
C THR A 35 -17.75 -5.52 -2.90
N GLU A 36 -17.39 -4.55 -3.73
CA GLU A 36 -16.69 -4.74 -5.02
C GLU A 36 -15.33 -4.03 -5.12
N VAL A 37 -15.14 -2.97 -4.33
CA VAL A 37 -13.96 -2.09 -4.41
C VAL A 37 -13.06 -2.33 -3.22
N TRP A 38 -11.84 -2.81 -3.48
CA TRP A 38 -10.79 -2.87 -2.47
C TRP A 38 -10.05 -1.54 -2.43
N ILE A 39 -9.88 -0.95 -1.25
CA ILE A 39 -9.19 0.34 -1.07
C ILE A 39 -7.93 0.16 -0.20
N GLU A 40 -6.76 0.54 -0.72
CA GLU A 40 -5.52 0.68 0.07
C GLU A 40 -5.15 2.18 0.21
N PRO A 41 -5.48 2.84 1.33
CA PRO A 41 -5.16 4.26 1.54
C PRO A 41 -3.65 4.52 1.72
N PHE A 42 -2.86 3.47 1.95
CA PHE A 42 -1.40 3.52 2.05
C PHE A 42 -0.82 2.47 1.10
N ALA A 43 -0.75 2.81 -0.18
CA ALA A 43 -0.45 1.86 -1.25
C ALA A 43 0.90 1.17 -1.07
N GLY A 44 1.96 1.93 -0.79
CA GLY A 44 3.32 1.41 -0.68
C GLY A 44 3.70 0.56 -1.88
N GLY A 45 3.85 -0.75 -1.66
CA GLY A 45 4.13 -1.74 -2.69
C GLY A 45 2.92 -2.41 -3.36
N LEU A 46 1.68 -2.17 -2.90
CA LEU A 46 0.44 -2.83 -3.37
C LEU A 46 0.53 -4.36 -3.42
N GLY A 47 1.31 -4.94 -2.50
CA GLY A 47 1.60 -6.37 -2.52
C GLY A 47 0.35 -7.23 -2.26
N ALA A 48 -0.51 -6.79 -1.33
CA ALA A 48 -1.75 -7.48 -0.99
C ALA A 48 -2.78 -7.30 -2.12
N ALA A 49 -3.14 -6.05 -2.44
CA ALA A 49 -4.07 -5.73 -3.51
C ALA A 49 -3.74 -6.37 -4.86
N LEU A 50 -2.50 -6.27 -5.36
CA LEU A 50 -2.16 -6.86 -6.67
C LEU A 50 -2.24 -8.39 -6.67
N THR A 51 -1.91 -9.03 -5.55
CA THR A 51 -2.03 -10.49 -5.43
C THR A 51 -3.50 -10.89 -5.35
N ALA A 52 -4.32 -10.12 -4.64
CA ALA A 52 -5.77 -10.31 -4.58
C ALA A 52 -6.42 -10.12 -5.97
N LEU A 53 -6.15 -9.00 -6.64
CA LEU A 53 -6.71 -8.63 -7.95
C LEU A 53 -6.37 -9.64 -9.07
N LEU A 54 -5.20 -10.27 -9.02
CA LEU A 54 -4.74 -11.24 -10.03
C LEU A 54 -5.02 -12.70 -9.66
N GLY A 55 -5.16 -13.01 -8.37
CA GLY A 55 -5.22 -14.38 -7.86
C GLY A 55 -6.53 -14.76 -7.19
N HIS A 56 -7.39 -13.79 -6.90
CA HIS A 56 -8.64 -13.94 -6.15
C HIS A 56 -9.76 -13.14 -6.83
N ASP A 57 -11.00 -13.30 -6.34
CA ASP A 57 -12.19 -12.64 -6.87
C ASP A 57 -12.33 -11.20 -6.36
N VAL A 58 -11.28 -10.39 -6.56
CA VAL A 58 -11.30 -8.95 -6.30
C VAL A 58 -11.50 -8.24 -7.65
N PRO A 59 -12.65 -7.57 -7.87
CA PRO A 59 -12.93 -6.93 -9.16
C PRO A 59 -12.04 -5.73 -9.42
N GLU A 60 -11.92 -4.86 -8.42
CA GLU A 60 -11.37 -3.52 -8.57
C GLU A 60 -10.59 -3.10 -7.31
N VAL A 61 -9.47 -2.41 -7.51
CA VAL A 61 -8.62 -1.85 -6.46
C VAL A 61 -8.45 -0.35 -6.67
N TRP A 62 -8.67 0.43 -5.61
CA TRP A 62 -8.28 1.83 -5.51
C TRP A 62 -7.16 2.00 -4.49
N ALA A 63 -6.20 2.84 -4.80
CA ALA A 63 -5.02 3.03 -3.96
C ALA A 63 -4.70 4.51 -3.80
N ALA A 64 -4.22 4.94 -2.63
CA ALA A 64 -3.66 6.27 -2.41
C ALA A 64 -2.21 6.17 -1.92
N GLU A 65 -1.39 7.15 -2.29
CA GLU A 65 0.03 7.19 -1.91
C GLU A 65 0.49 8.63 -1.76
N LEU A 66 1.00 8.94 -0.57
CA LEU A 66 1.46 10.29 -0.21
C LEU A 66 2.92 10.53 -0.60
N ASN A 67 3.75 9.48 -0.65
CA ASN A 67 5.15 9.62 -1.02
C ASN A 67 5.25 10.01 -2.52
N PRO A 68 5.82 11.18 -2.86
CA PRO A 68 5.83 11.67 -4.23
C PRO A 68 6.57 10.74 -5.20
N ALA A 69 7.62 10.05 -4.76
CA ALA A 69 8.37 9.12 -5.58
C ALA A 69 7.58 7.83 -5.87
N LEU A 70 6.88 7.29 -4.86
CA LEU A 70 6.00 6.12 -5.06
C LEU A 70 4.76 6.48 -5.86
N HIS A 71 4.18 7.66 -5.62
CA HIS A 71 3.06 8.18 -6.40
C HIS A 71 3.45 8.30 -7.88
N ALA A 72 4.57 8.95 -8.19
CA ALA A 72 5.07 9.08 -9.56
C ALA A 72 5.37 7.72 -10.20
N PHE A 73 5.88 6.75 -9.42
CA PHE A 73 6.07 5.37 -9.88
C PHE A 73 4.73 4.73 -10.27
N TRP A 74 3.72 4.75 -9.39
CA TRP A 74 2.44 4.12 -9.65
C TRP A 74 1.72 4.79 -10.82
N THR A 75 1.74 6.12 -10.90
CA THR A 75 1.23 6.86 -12.06
C THR A 75 1.92 6.42 -13.35
N SER A 76 3.26 6.31 -13.35
CA SER A 76 4.00 5.83 -14.51
C SER A 76 3.67 4.37 -14.86
N ALA A 77 3.56 3.49 -13.86
CA ALA A 77 3.28 2.08 -14.08
C ALA A 77 1.86 1.80 -14.58
N LEU A 78 0.89 2.65 -14.22
CA LEU A 78 -0.51 2.52 -14.63
C LEU A 78 -0.78 3.20 -15.97
N CYS A 79 -0.21 4.38 -16.19
CA CYS A 79 -0.56 5.26 -17.30
C CYS A 79 0.47 5.27 -18.44
N ASN A 80 1.73 4.89 -18.20
CA ASN A 80 2.81 5.01 -19.18
C ASN A 80 3.35 3.64 -19.64
N SER A 81 3.20 3.34 -20.93
CA SER A 81 3.71 2.11 -21.54
C SER A 81 5.23 2.00 -21.52
N ASP A 82 5.94 3.12 -21.52
CA ASP A 82 7.36 3.17 -21.82
C ASP A 82 8.22 2.78 -20.61
N LEU A 83 7.66 2.85 -19.39
CA LEU A 83 8.38 2.42 -18.18
C LEU A 83 8.77 0.94 -18.27
N ALA A 84 7.88 0.08 -18.76
CA ALA A 84 8.16 -1.34 -18.90
C ALA A 84 9.28 -1.60 -19.92
N ASP A 85 9.26 -0.88 -21.05
CA ASP A 85 10.23 -1.05 -22.12
C ASP A 85 11.60 -0.48 -21.73
N ARG A 86 11.62 0.67 -21.05
CA ARG A 86 12.83 1.23 -20.44
C ARG A 86 13.45 0.27 -19.43
N VAL A 87 12.63 -0.36 -18.58
CA VAL A 87 13.10 -1.35 -17.59
C VAL A 87 13.64 -2.61 -18.25
N ALA A 88 13.05 -3.06 -19.37
CA ALA A 88 13.49 -4.27 -20.07
C ALA A 88 14.95 -4.17 -20.58
N VAL A 89 15.40 -2.97 -20.94
CA VAL A 89 16.77 -2.73 -21.45
C VAL A 89 17.71 -2.11 -20.41
N THR A 90 17.25 -1.87 -19.18
CA THR A 90 18.06 -1.25 -18.13
C THR A 90 19.09 -2.23 -17.57
N VAL A 91 20.36 -1.81 -17.57
CA VAL A 91 21.44 -2.45 -16.81
C VAL A 91 21.79 -1.58 -15.60
N PRO A 92 21.52 -2.02 -14.35
CA PRO A 92 21.78 -1.20 -13.17
C PRO A 92 23.28 -0.98 -12.93
N THR A 93 23.67 0.28 -12.76
CA THR A 93 25.01 0.70 -12.34
C THR A 93 24.91 1.52 -11.05
N LEU A 94 26.05 1.74 -10.38
CA LEU A 94 26.11 2.66 -9.25
C LEU A 94 25.77 4.10 -9.66
N ASP A 95 26.22 4.52 -10.84
CA ASP A 95 25.95 5.87 -11.35
C ASP A 95 24.45 6.07 -11.56
N LEU A 96 23.80 5.14 -12.28
CA LEU A 96 22.35 5.16 -12.49
C LEU A 96 21.60 5.15 -11.15
N TYR A 97 22.09 4.37 -10.17
CA TYR A 97 21.51 4.32 -8.84
C TYR A 97 21.59 5.67 -8.12
N PHE A 98 22.76 6.31 -8.08
CA PHE A 98 22.95 7.57 -7.37
C PHE A 98 22.21 8.72 -8.07
N GLU A 99 22.26 8.79 -9.41
CA GLU A 99 21.46 9.73 -10.18
C GLU A 99 19.95 9.59 -9.88
N SER A 100 19.46 8.34 -9.85
CA SER A 100 18.06 8.07 -9.51
C SER A 100 17.72 8.45 -8.07
N ARG A 101 18.63 8.17 -7.13
CA ARG A 101 18.44 8.51 -5.72
C ARG A 101 18.43 10.02 -5.51
N ASP A 102 19.26 10.76 -6.22
CA ASP A 102 19.32 12.21 -6.11
C ASP A 102 18.02 12.86 -6.63
N LEU A 103 17.41 12.31 -7.70
CA LEU A 103 16.07 12.71 -8.14
C LEU A 103 14.98 12.42 -7.10
N VAL A 104 15.04 11.25 -6.45
CA VAL A 104 14.12 10.91 -5.35
C VAL A 104 14.32 11.86 -4.16
N ALA A 105 15.56 12.18 -3.80
CA ALA A 105 15.86 13.11 -2.71
C ALA A 105 15.37 14.53 -3.01
N ALA A 106 15.59 15.03 -4.22
CA ALA A 106 15.08 16.32 -4.68
C ALA A 106 13.54 16.39 -4.59
N ALA A 107 12.84 15.36 -5.08
CA ALA A 107 11.39 15.30 -4.99
C ALA A 107 10.88 15.26 -3.54
N LEU A 108 11.55 14.51 -2.65
CA LEU A 108 11.22 14.49 -1.23
C LEU A 108 11.51 15.83 -0.52
N ALA A 109 12.40 16.65 -1.07
CA ALA A 109 12.66 18.02 -0.62
C ALA A 109 11.68 19.05 -1.22
N GLY A 110 10.72 18.62 -2.04
CA GLY A 110 9.68 19.46 -2.63
C GLY A 110 9.97 19.94 -4.06
N GLU A 111 11.08 19.53 -4.68
CA GLU A 111 11.37 19.88 -6.07
C GLU A 111 10.41 19.17 -7.04
N GLN A 112 9.99 19.90 -8.09
CA GLN A 112 9.12 19.36 -9.12
C GLN A 112 9.94 18.61 -10.17
N ILE A 113 9.77 17.29 -10.21
CA ILE A 113 10.43 16.40 -11.17
C ILE A 113 9.35 15.79 -12.09
N PRO A 114 9.56 15.72 -13.42
CA PRO A 114 8.62 15.07 -14.32
C PRO A 114 8.27 13.64 -13.87
N VAL A 115 6.98 13.30 -13.90
CA VAL A 115 6.42 12.07 -13.32
C VAL A 115 7.07 10.81 -13.88
N ASP A 116 7.31 10.76 -15.19
CA ASP A 116 7.97 9.63 -15.88
C ASP A 116 9.42 9.46 -15.43
N LYS A 117 10.14 10.59 -15.27
CA LYS A 117 11.53 10.60 -14.79
C LYS A 117 11.62 10.18 -13.34
N LEU A 118 10.77 10.72 -12.47
CA LEU A 118 10.73 10.38 -11.06
C LEU A 118 10.25 8.95 -10.83
N GLY A 119 9.24 8.49 -11.57
CA GLY A 119 8.72 7.13 -11.47
C GLY A 119 9.76 6.08 -11.86
N TYR A 120 10.54 6.32 -12.92
CA TYR A 120 11.66 5.46 -13.27
C TYR A 120 12.77 5.49 -12.19
N ALA A 121 13.13 6.68 -11.72
CA ALA A 121 14.14 6.83 -10.67
C ALA A 121 13.75 6.09 -9.38
N ALA A 122 12.51 6.25 -8.93
CA ALA A 122 11.94 5.53 -7.79
C ALA A 122 12.00 4.01 -8.01
N PHE A 123 11.68 3.52 -9.21
CA PHE A 123 11.79 2.10 -9.53
C PHE A 123 13.23 1.58 -9.42
N VAL A 124 14.21 2.29 -10.00
CA VAL A 124 15.63 1.94 -9.90
C VAL A 124 16.06 1.90 -8.43
N VAL A 125 15.81 2.96 -7.66
CA VAL A 125 16.20 3.01 -6.24
C VAL A 125 15.55 1.87 -5.46
N ASN A 126 14.28 1.56 -5.70
CA ASN A 126 13.58 0.46 -5.04
C ASN A 126 14.22 -0.91 -5.34
N ARG A 127 14.51 -1.20 -6.61
CA ARG A 127 15.09 -2.49 -7.00
C ARG A 127 16.55 -2.64 -6.62
N CYS A 128 17.28 -1.53 -6.54
CA CYS A 128 18.72 -1.50 -6.29
C CYS A 128 19.12 -1.13 -4.86
N SER A 129 18.17 -0.84 -3.97
CA SER A 129 18.44 -0.58 -2.54
C SER A 129 18.21 -1.81 -1.66
N ARG A 130 18.81 -1.81 -0.46
CA ARG A 130 18.46 -2.78 0.60
C ARG A 130 16.97 -2.63 0.95
N SER A 131 16.27 -3.76 1.04
CA SER A 131 14.83 -3.86 1.37
C SER A 131 13.83 -3.06 0.51
N GLY A 132 14.26 -2.36 -0.53
CA GLY A 132 13.37 -1.53 -1.37
C GLY A 132 12.95 -0.22 -0.72
N ILE A 133 13.71 0.25 0.28
CA ILE A 133 13.46 1.52 0.96
C ILE A 133 13.68 2.68 -0.03
N LEU A 134 12.78 3.67 0.00
CA LEU A 134 12.81 4.88 -0.80
C LEU A 134 12.96 6.10 0.11
N THR A 135 14.16 6.30 0.64
CA THR A 135 14.52 7.48 1.44
C THR A 135 15.72 8.17 0.82
N ALA A 136 15.92 9.45 1.09
CA ALA A 136 17.02 10.24 0.53
C ALA A 136 18.43 9.65 0.82
N ASN A 137 18.56 8.91 1.94
CA ASN A 137 19.85 8.42 2.44
C ASN A 137 20.03 6.91 2.30
N VAL A 138 19.15 6.22 1.56
CA VAL A 138 19.29 4.77 1.36
C VAL A 138 20.55 4.45 0.55
N GLY A 139 21.24 3.37 0.94
CA GLY A 139 22.44 2.88 0.27
C GLY A 139 22.15 1.79 -0.76
N PRO A 140 23.01 1.64 -1.79
CA PRO A 140 22.84 0.62 -2.80
C PRO A 140 23.03 -0.78 -2.19
N MET A 141 22.36 -1.75 -2.80
CA MET A 141 22.61 -3.16 -2.56
C MET A 141 24.08 -3.49 -2.85
N GLY A 142 24.72 -4.23 -1.94
CA GLY A 142 26.15 -4.52 -2.02
C GLY A 142 27.07 -3.43 -1.45
N GLY A 143 26.51 -2.34 -0.93
CA GLY A 143 27.26 -1.20 -0.42
C GLY A 143 27.94 -0.39 -1.53
N LYS A 144 28.51 0.77 -1.16
CA LYS A 144 29.18 1.66 -2.13
C LYS A 144 30.39 1.00 -2.81
N ALA A 145 31.10 0.16 -2.08
CA ALA A 145 32.27 -0.56 -2.59
C ALA A 145 31.89 -1.81 -3.42
N GLN A 146 30.61 -2.20 -3.47
CA GLN A 146 30.14 -3.41 -4.16
C GLN A 146 30.92 -4.66 -3.73
N SER A 147 31.28 -4.76 -2.44
CA SER A 147 32.17 -5.81 -1.93
C SER A 147 31.44 -7.00 -1.30
N GLU A 148 30.11 -6.92 -1.15
CA GLU A 148 29.29 -8.00 -0.62
C GLU A 148 28.91 -9.02 -1.73
N GLU A 149 28.33 -10.15 -1.33
CA GLU A 149 27.78 -11.18 -2.22
C GLU A 149 26.77 -10.59 -3.21
N TRP A 150 25.94 -9.66 -2.74
CA TRP A 150 24.94 -8.98 -3.54
C TRP A 150 25.51 -7.72 -4.19
N ARG A 151 25.11 -7.44 -5.43
CA ARG A 151 25.49 -6.27 -6.22
C ARG A 151 24.26 -5.39 -6.48
N VAL A 152 24.48 -4.17 -6.96
CA VAL A 152 23.42 -3.17 -7.23
C VAL A 152 22.29 -3.72 -8.10
N GLY A 153 22.62 -4.57 -9.09
CA GLY A 153 21.65 -5.20 -9.99
C GLY A 153 21.10 -6.56 -9.54
N SER A 154 21.51 -7.10 -8.38
CA SER A 154 21.17 -8.48 -7.99
C SER A 154 19.67 -8.76 -7.84
N ARG A 155 18.86 -7.72 -7.63
CA ARG A 155 17.39 -7.83 -7.60
C ARG A 155 16.74 -7.16 -8.81
N PHE A 156 17.47 -6.86 -9.88
CA PHE A 156 16.93 -6.23 -11.08
C PHE A 156 16.82 -7.24 -12.23
N THR A 157 15.87 -8.17 -12.14
CA THR A 157 15.61 -9.10 -13.25
C THR A 157 14.75 -8.41 -14.30
N ALA A 158 15.39 -7.68 -15.23
CA ALA A 158 14.76 -6.78 -16.20
C ALA A 158 13.51 -7.36 -16.87
N ASP A 159 13.62 -8.52 -17.54
CA ASP A 159 12.48 -9.14 -18.24
C ASP A 159 11.30 -9.45 -17.33
N ARG A 160 11.56 -9.98 -16.13
CA ARG A 160 10.50 -10.32 -15.16
C ARG A 160 9.85 -9.06 -14.60
N LEU A 161 10.61 -8.00 -14.41
CA LEU A 161 10.12 -6.72 -13.90
C LEU A 161 9.30 -5.99 -14.96
N ALA A 162 9.78 -5.95 -16.20
CA ALA A 162 9.05 -5.41 -17.35
C ALA A 162 7.73 -6.16 -17.56
N ALA A 163 7.72 -7.49 -17.47
CA ALA A 163 6.49 -8.28 -17.55
C ALA A 163 5.47 -7.90 -16.47
N ARG A 164 5.90 -7.70 -15.21
CA ARG A 164 5.01 -7.24 -14.13
C ARG A 164 4.47 -5.84 -14.38
N LEU A 165 5.30 -4.91 -14.86
CA LEU A 165 4.89 -3.56 -15.21
C LEU A 165 3.84 -3.58 -16.33
N ARG A 166 4.01 -4.43 -17.35
CA ARG A 166 2.99 -4.60 -18.41
C ARG A 166 1.68 -5.15 -17.87
N THR A 167 1.72 -6.07 -16.90
CA THR A 167 0.51 -6.54 -16.20
C THR A 167 -0.18 -5.39 -15.45
N VAL A 168 0.57 -4.59 -14.69
CA VAL A 168 0.05 -3.42 -13.96
C VAL A 168 -0.57 -2.40 -14.93
N ALA A 169 0.10 -2.08 -16.04
CA ALA A 169 -0.44 -1.19 -17.06
C ALA A 169 -1.74 -1.75 -17.68
N GLY A 170 -1.85 -3.07 -17.86
CA GLY A 170 -3.09 -3.72 -18.29
C GLY A 170 -4.23 -3.56 -17.28
N LEU A 171 -3.94 -3.63 -15.98
CA LEU A 171 -4.92 -3.38 -14.91
C LEU A 171 -5.36 -1.92 -14.89
N GLY A 172 -4.43 -0.98 -15.08
CA GLY A 172 -4.75 0.45 -15.20
C GLY A 172 -5.66 0.73 -16.41
N ARG A 173 -5.31 0.24 -17.60
CA ARG A 173 -6.12 0.42 -18.82
C ARG A 173 -7.52 -0.19 -18.75
N SER A 174 -7.68 -1.29 -18.02
CA SER A 174 -9.00 -1.91 -17.83
C SER A 174 -9.83 -1.25 -16.73
N GLY A 175 -9.27 -0.28 -15.99
CA GLY A 175 -9.93 0.36 -14.85
C GLY A 175 -9.93 -0.49 -13.58
N ARG A 176 -9.34 -1.68 -13.59
CA ARG A 176 -9.31 -2.60 -12.44
C ARG A 176 -8.36 -2.17 -11.32
N LEU A 177 -7.38 -1.32 -11.63
CA LEU A 177 -6.49 -0.72 -10.63
C LEU A 177 -6.41 0.79 -10.87
N GLN A 178 -6.81 1.57 -9.87
CA GLN A 178 -6.84 3.03 -9.92
C GLN A 178 -5.96 3.63 -8.83
N LEU A 179 -5.15 4.62 -9.20
CA LEU A 179 -4.42 5.45 -8.24
C LEU A 179 -5.22 6.74 -8.01
N LEU A 180 -5.68 6.90 -6.77
CA LEU A 180 -6.26 8.10 -6.23
C LEU A 180 -5.11 9.02 -5.78
N GLY A 181 -5.20 10.30 -6.10
CA GLY A 181 -4.27 11.30 -5.57
C GLY A 181 -4.68 11.74 -4.17
N GLY A 182 -3.71 12.09 -3.34
CA GLY A 182 -3.94 12.71 -2.02
C GLY A 182 -3.50 11.85 -0.84
N ASP A 183 -3.86 12.33 0.35
CA ASP A 183 -3.57 11.69 1.63
C ASP A 183 -4.55 10.53 1.91
N GLY A 184 -4.03 9.42 2.45
CA GLY A 184 -4.82 8.23 2.72
C GLY A 184 -5.85 8.41 3.85
N ILE A 185 -5.56 9.26 4.83
CA ILE A 185 -6.50 9.59 5.91
C ILE A 185 -7.62 10.47 5.37
N ASP A 186 -7.30 11.44 4.51
CA ASP A 186 -8.32 12.25 3.80
C ASP A 186 -9.28 11.33 3.02
N LEU A 187 -8.76 10.32 2.33
CA LEU A 187 -9.58 9.35 1.61
C LEU A 187 -10.56 8.62 2.56
N ILE A 188 -10.09 8.18 3.72
CA ILE A 188 -10.94 7.51 4.72
C ILE A 188 -12.02 8.47 5.24
N GLU A 189 -11.65 9.72 5.53
CA GLU A 189 -12.57 10.74 6.04
C GLU A 189 -13.66 11.13 5.02
N LEU A 190 -13.39 10.99 3.72
CA LEU A 190 -14.32 11.30 2.63
C LEU A 190 -15.26 10.15 2.26
N LEU A 191 -15.03 8.92 2.75
CA LEU A 191 -15.87 7.76 2.43
C LEU A 191 -17.31 7.89 2.98
N PRO A 192 -17.55 8.29 4.24
CA PRO A 192 -18.91 8.38 4.75
C PRO A 192 -19.79 9.35 3.94
N GLY A 193 -20.86 8.84 3.32
CA GLY A 193 -21.78 9.62 2.48
C GLY A 193 -21.34 9.76 1.02
N SER A 194 -20.29 9.06 0.58
CA SER A 194 -19.79 9.10 -0.81
C SER A 194 -20.63 8.27 -1.80
N GLY A 195 -21.48 7.38 -1.30
CA GLY A 195 -22.14 6.30 -2.03
C GLY A 195 -21.26 5.05 -2.20
N VAL A 196 -19.93 5.19 -2.29
CA VAL A 196 -18.98 4.08 -2.53
C VAL A 196 -18.65 3.32 -1.25
N GLU A 197 -18.91 3.90 -0.07
CA GLU A 197 -18.60 3.30 1.24
C GLU A 197 -19.28 1.95 1.47
N HIS A 198 -20.42 1.70 0.81
CA HIS A 198 -21.18 0.46 0.91
C HIS A 198 -20.59 -0.64 0.02
N GLU A 199 -19.99 -0.27 -1.12
CA GLU A 199 -19.37 -1.20 -2.07
C GLU A 199 -17.88 -1.45 -1.75
N SER A 200 -17.36 -0.95 -0.63
CA SER A 200 -15.92 -0.89 -0.37
C SER A 200 -15.43 -1.80 0.75
N PHE A 201 -14.16 -2.20 0.68
CA PHE A 201 -13.40 -2.87 1.73
C PHE A 201 -12.03 -2.20 1.84
N LEU A 202 -11.63 -1.79 3.03
CA LEU A 202 -10.33 -1.14 3.25
C LEU A 202 -9.31 -2.12 3.81
N PHE A 203 -8.13 -2.14 3.21
CA PHE A 203 -6.93 -2.67 3.83
C PHE A 203 -5.94 -1.55 4.14
N VAL A 204 -5.74 -1.29 5.43
CA VAL A 204 -4.99 -0.15 5.95
C VAL A 204 -3.66 -0.64 6.55
N ASP A 205 -2.53 -0.20 6.00
CA ASP A 205 -1.19 -0.58 6.45
C ASP A 205 -0.31 0.70 6.51
N PRO A 206 -0.51 1.56 7.52
CA PRO A 206 0.14 2.87 7.60
C PRO A 206 1.62 2.74 7.98
N PRO A 207 2.41 3.83 7.87
CA PRO A 207 3.71 3.92 8.53
C PRO A 207 3.63 3.54 10.01
N TYR A 208 4.58 2.74 10.48
CA TYR A 208 4.61 2.22 11.85
C TYR A 208 5.07 3.27 12.87
N VAL A 209 4.78 3.06 14.16
CA VAL A 209 5.26 3.96 15.21
C VAL A 209 6.75 3.76 15.53
N GLY A 210 7.34 4.73 16.23
CA GLY A 210 8.70 4.65 16.77
C GLY A 210 9.77 4.37 15.70
N VAL A 211 10.58 3.32 15.92
CA VAL A 211 11.70 2.96 15.02
C VAL A 211 11.22 2.48 13.65
N GLY A 212 10.01 1.91 13.57
CA GLY A 212 9.42 1.47 12.30
C GLY A 212 9.13 2.62 11.34
N ASN A 213 8.87 3.82 11.88
CA ASN A 213 8.59 5.02 11.10
C ASN A 213 9.74 5.40 10.15
N ALA A 214 10.99 5.12 10.56
CA ALA A 214 12.19 5.44 9.77
C ALA A 214 12.29 4.66 8.45
N LEU A 215 11.44 3.65 8.24
CA LEU A 215 11.35 2.92 6.97
C LEU A 215 10.61 3.71 5.88
N TYR A 216 9.88 4.76 6.26
CA TYR A 216 9.00 5.54 5.38
C TYR A 216 9.55 6.97 5.26
N ALA A 217 9.65 7.49 4.04
CA ALA A 217 10.03 8.89 3.84
C ALA A 217 8.92 9.87 4.24
N ALA A 218 7.67 9.47 4.06
CA ALA A 218 6.48 10.16 4.57
C ALA A 218 5.97 9.41 5.81
N GLY A 219 6.73 9.49 6.91
CA GLY A 219 6.35 8.91 8.18
C GLY A 219 5.16 9.63 8.82
N MET A 220 4.58 9.01 9.85
CA MET A 220 3.49 9.61 10.63
C MET A 220 4.00 10.03 12.01
N ASP A 221 3.45 11.12 12.54
CA ASP A 221 3.64 11.52 13.93
C ASP A 221 2.44 11.04 14.78
N ALA A 222 2.52 11.27 16.10
CA ALA A 222 1.48 10.87 17.03
C ALA A 222 0.09 11.49 16.71
N GLN A 223 0.06 12.71 16.14
CA GLN A 223 -1.20 13.37 15.79
C GLN A 223 -1.83 12.72 14.56
N LEU A 224 -1.03 12.40 13.55
CA LEU A 224 -1.49 11.67 12.37
C LEU A 224 -1.98 10.26 12.73
N HIS A 225 -1.33 9.56 13.66
CA HIS A 225 -1.81 8.26 14.15
C HIS A 225 -3.17 8.36 14.85
N LEU A 226 -3.35 9.38 15.70
CA LEU A 226 -4.63 9.63 16.35
C LEU A 226 -5.72 10.05 15.35
N ARG A 227 -5.36 10.83 14.33
CA ARG A 227 -6.27 11.20 13.23
C ARG A 227 -6.72 9.96 12.46
N LEU A 228 -5.81 9.05 12.10
CA LEU A 228 -6.17 7.79 11.46
C LEU A 228 -7.11 6.95 12.31
N ALA A 229 -6.84 6.82 13.62
CA ALA A 229 -7.73 6.10 14.53
C ALA A 229 -9.14 6.72 14.58
N THR A 230 -9.22 8.04 14.65
CA THR A 230 -10.49 8.79 14.64
C THR A 230 -11.24 8.61 13.32
N ALA A 231 -10.54 8.64 12.18
CA ALA A 231 -11.11 8.43 10.86
C ALA A 231 -11.69 7.02 10.72
N LEU A 232 -10.95 6.00 11.17
CA LEU A 232 -11.41 4.60 11.15
C LEU A 232 -12.55 4.34 12.12
N GLU A 233 -12.59 5.03 13.27
CA GLU A 233 -13.71 4.94 14.21
C GLU A 233 -15.03 5.40 13.60
N ARG A 234 -14.98 6.45 12.78
CA ARG A 234 -16.13 7.04 12.08
C ARG A 234 -16.44 6.37 10.75
N CYS A 235 -15.56 5.50 10.27
CA CYS A 235 -15.70 4.82 9.00
C CYS A 235 -16.79 3.74 9.07
N THR A 236 -17.77 3.82 8.17
CA THR A 236 -18.84 2.83 8.04
C THR A 236 -18.47 1.67 7.12
N THR A 237 -17.43 1.84 6.31
CA THR A 237 -16.90 0.81 5.40
C THR A 237 -16.17 -0.27 6.20
N PRO A 238 -16.35 -1.57 5.87
CA PRO A 238 -15.53 -2.63 6.45
C PRO A 238 -14.04 -2.37 6.23
N TRP A 239 -13.26 -2.46 7.31
CA TRP A 239 -11.81 -2.24 7.25
C TRP A 239 -11.02 -3.25 8.10
N VAL A 240 -9.81 -3.52 7.63
CA VAL A 240 -8.75 -4.27 8.30
C VAL A 240 -7.51 -3.38 8.38
N LEU A 241 -6.91 -3.29 9.56
CA LEU A 241 -5.71 -2.52 9.85
C LEU A 241 -4.58 -3.46 10.31
N THR A 242 -3.39 -3.31 9.74
CA THR A 242 -2.16 -3.91 10.28
C THR A 242 -1.25 -2.86 10.89
N TYR A 243 -0.54 -3.24 11.95
CA TYR A 243 0.27 -2.31 12.72
C TYR A 243 1.40 -3.02 13.49
N ASP A 244 2.47 -2.31 13.85
CA ASP A 244 3.45 -2.83 14.79
C ASP A 244 2.89 -3.06 16.21
N GLU A 245 3.44 -4.06 16.89
CA GLU A 245 3.14 -4.33 18.31
C GLU A 245 3.72 -3.21 19.19
N HIS A 246 2.91 -2.18 19.45
CA HIS A 246 3.31 -1.04 20.28
C HIS A 246 2.17 -0.56 21.20
N PRO A 247 2.45 -0.17 22.46
CA PRO A 247 1.42 0.34 23.39
C PRO A 247 0.61 1.52 22.83
N ASP A 248 1.28 2.48 22.17
CA ASP A 248 0.63 3.66 21.59
C ASP A 248 -0.37 3.33 20.48
N VAL A 249 -0.29 2.12 19.91
CA VAL A 249 -1.24 1.63 18.91
C VAL A 249 -2.44 1.00 19.59
N ARG A 250 -2.24 0.25 20.67
CA ARG A 250 -3.35 -0.47 21.32
C ARG A 250 -4.43 0.46 21.87
N GLU A 251 -4.03 1.58 22.47
CA GLU A 251 -4.96 2.45 23.20
C GLU A 251 -6.00 3.13 22.31
N PRO A 252 -5.65 3.76 21.16
CA PRO A 252 -6.64 4.35 20.25
C PRO A 252 -7.64 3.34 19.67
N TYR A 253 -7.29 2.06 19.61
CA TYR A 253 -8.13 1.02 19.00
C TYR A 253 -8.77 0.06 20.02
N ARG A 254 -8.78 0.40 21.32
CA ARG A 254 -9.23 -0.50 22.41
C ARG A 254 -10.67 -1.02 22.28
N ASP A 255 -11.51 -0.31 21.52
CA ASP A 255 -12.93 -0.67 21.30
C ASP A 255 -13.13 -1.61 20.09
N PHE A 256 -12.05 -1.94 19.38
CA PHE A 256 -12.03 -2.86 18.24
C PHE A 256 -11.50 -4.25 18.63
N ALA A 257 -11.74 -5.22 17.75
CA ALA A 257 -11.08 -6.52 17.88
C ALA A 257 -9.60 -6.36 17.53
N ILE A 258 -8.71 -6.82 18.42
CA ILE A 258 -7.26 -6.77 18.23
C ILE A 258 -6.72 -8.19 18.37
N THR A 259 -6.13 -8.70 17.29
CA THR A 259 -5.40 -9.97 17.28
C THR A 259 -3.92 -9.69 17.10
N ARG A 260 -3.09 -10.22 17.99
CA ARG A 260 -1.64 -10.26 17.81
C ARG A 260 -1.29 -11.46 16.94
N PHE A 261 -0.49 -11.25 15.90
CA PHE A 261 -0.02 -12.35 15.05
C PHE A 261 1.49 -12.28 14.79
N GLN A 262 2.10 -13.45 14.66
CA GLN A 262 3.53 -13.56 14.44
C GLN A 262 3.91 -13.43 12.96
N ILE A 263 4.98 -12.69 12.69
CA ILE A 263 5.58 -12.56 11.35
C ILE A 263 6.89 -13.36 11.31
N PRO A 264 6.95 -14.41 10.47
CA PRO A 264 8.21 -15.12 10.25
C PRO A 264 9.19 -14.20 9.51
N HIS A 265 10.19 -13.67 10.21
CA HIS A 265 11.30 -12.96 9.55
C HIS A 265 12.25 -13.96 8.90
N ALA A 266 12.43 -13.86 7.58
CA ALA A 266 13.40 -14.66 6.85
C ALA A 266 14.83 -14.09 6.89
N ALA A 267 15.03 -12.85 7.38
CA ALA A 267 16.27 -12.10 7.24
C ALA A 267 17.15 -12.06 8.50
N HIS A 268 16.63 -12.41 9.68
CA HIS A 268 17.39 -12.46 10.93
C HIS A 268 17.12 -13.78 11.65
N LEU A 269 18.16 -14.57 11.82
CA LEU A 269 18.20 -15.75 12.68
C LEU A 269 17.67 -15.38 14.09
N GLY A 270 16.43 -15.77 14.41
CA GLY A 270 15.96 -15.90 15.79
C GLY A 270 15.02 -14.85 16.40
N LYS A 271 14.65 -13.76 15.70
CA LYS A 271 13.61 -12.82 16.20
C LYS A 271 12.31 -12.96 15.40
N ILE A 272 11.29 -13.52 16.03
CA ILE A 272 9.91 -13.47 15.53
C ILE A 272 9.38 -12.08 15.86
N GLY A 273 9.06 -11.29 14.84
CA GLY A 273 8.33 -10.04 15.01
C GLY A 273 6.86 -10.33 15.24
N ALA A 274 6.15 -9.43 15.92
CA ALA A 274 4.71 -9.50 16.06
C ALA A 274 4.09 -8.19 15.58
N GLU A 275 2.91 -8.31 15.00
CA GLU A 275 2.08 -7.20 14.55
C GLU A 275 0.67 -7.36 15.11
N TYR A 276 -0.05 -6.24 15.19
CA TYR A 276 -1.48 -6.23 15.47
C TYR A 276 -2.28 -6.26 14.17
N LEU A 277 -3.30 -7.10 14.17
CA LEU A 277 -4.41 -7.10 13.23
C LEU A 277 -5.61 -6.52 13.97
N ILE A 278 -6.11 -5.39 13.49
CA ILE A 278 -7.22 -4.66 14.09
C ILE A 278 -8.34 -4.60 13.07
N THR A 279 -9.58 -4.90 13.46
CA THR A 279 -10.69 -4.95 12.51
C THR A 279 -11.92 -4.21 12.98
N SER A 280 -12.61 -3.63 12.00
CA SER A 280 -13.97 -3.10 12.17
C SER A 280 -14.95 -4.21 12.58
N PRO A 281 -16.08 -3.87 13.24
CA PRO A 281 -17.12 -4.83 13.65
C PRO A 281 -17.70 -5.69 12.51
N GLN A 282 -17.61 -5.22 11.27
CA GLN A 282 -18.14 -5.87 10.07
C GLN A 282 -17.27 -7.07 9.64
N ILE A 283 -16.03 -7.18 10.11
CA ILE A 283 -15.14 -8.30 9.78
C ILE A 283 -15.33 -9.43 10.79
N ALA A 284 -15.77 -10.58 10.30
CA ALA A 284 -15.96 -11.77 11.13
C ALA A 284 -14.61 -12.44 11.49
N ASP A 285 -14.58 -13.07 12.68
CA ASP A 285 -13.56 -13.99 13.21
C ASP A 285 -12.09 -13.74 12.82
N VAL A 286 -11.37 -13.03 13.69
CA VAL A 286 -9.94 -12.69 13.55
C VAL A 286 -9.02 -13.61 14.35
N THR A 287 -9.46 -14.80 14.74
CA THR A 287 -8.64 -15.72 15.57
C THR A 287 -7.56 -16.47 14.78
N THR A 288 -7.58 -16.39 13.45
CA THR A 288 -6.61 -17.05 12.58
C THR A 288 -5.45 -16.12 12.23
N ASN A 289 -4.22 -16.67 12.19
CA ASN A 289 -3.06 -15.91 11.74
C ASN A 289 -3.22 -15.59 10.24
N PRO A 290 -3.24 -14.30 9.84
CA PRO A 290 -3.51 -13.91 8.45
C PRO A 290 -2.42 -14.34 7.46
N LEU A 291 -1.26 -14.81 7.94
CA LEU A 291 -0.17 -15.36 7.13
C LEU A 291 -0.29 -16.88 6.88
N GLY A 292 -1.34 -17.52 7.41
CA GLY A 292 -1.64 -18.95 7.27
C GLY A 292 -0.72 -19.89 8.06
N LYS A 293 0.30 -19.38 8.75
CA LYS A 293 1.23 -20.13 9.61
C LYS A 293 1.68 -19.27 10.79
N GLY A 294 1.81 -19.87 11.97
CA GLY A 294 2.21 -19.20 13.20
C GLY A 294 1.03 -19.03 14.17
N SER A 295 1.30 -18.51 15.37
CA SER A 295 0.23 -18.24 16.35
C SER A 295 -0.50 -16.94 16.03
N ALA A 296 -1.75 -16.88 16.47
CA ALA A 296 -2.56 -15.68 16.58
C ALA A 296 -3.23 -15.69 17.95
N GLU A 297 -3.15 -14.58 18.67
CA GLU A 297 -3.59 -14.44 20.05
C GLU A 297 -4.50 -13.21 20.15
N PRO A 298 -5.79 -13.38 20.52
CA PRO A 298 -6.66 -12.26 20.80
C PRO A 298 -6.11 -11.42 21.97
N VAL A 299 -5.93 -10.12 21.76
CA VAL A 299 -5.45 -9.16 22.76
C VAL A 299 -6.61 -8.31 23.31
N ALA A 300 -7.61 -8.06 22.46
CA ALA A 300 -8.88 -7.44 22.83
C ALA A 300 -10.01 -8.06 22.00
N VAL A 301 -11.13 -8.34 22.64
CA VAL A 301 -12.36 -8.78 21.98
C VAL A 301 -13.29 -7.57 21.86
N LEU A 302 -13.99 -7.45 20.72
CA LEU A 302 -14.92 -6.38 20.43
C LEU A 302 -15.86 -6.12 21.62
N GLN A 303 -15.88 -4.90 22.15
CA GLN A 303 -16.80 -4.50 23.23
C GLN A 303 -18.08 -3.80 22.72
N ARG A 304 -18.22 -3.60 21.40
CA ARG A 304 -19.41 -2.96 20.83
C ARG A 304 -20.57 -3.94 20.68
N ASN A 305 -21.70 -3.59 21.30
CA ASN A 305 -23.01 -4.08 20.87
C ASN A 305 -23.32 -3.47 19.49
N LEU A 306 -23.61 -4.32 18.49
CA LEU A 306 -24.10 -3.94 17.16
C LEU A 306 -25.50 -3.31 17.27
N ALA A 307 -25.59 -2.11 17.82
CA ALA A 307 -26.85 -1.38 17.96
C ALA A 307 -26.67 0.02 17.37
N GLN A 308 -26.53 0.11 16.04
CA GLN A 308 -26.91 1.23 15.17
C GLN A 308 -26.30 1.00 13.78
N GLY A 309 -27.13 0.95 12.72
CA GLY A 309 -26.61 1.13 11.36
C GLY A 309 -27.35 0.49 10.21
N ALA A 310 -28.26 -0.48 10.41
CA ALA A 310 -29.02 -1.05 9.30
C ALA A 310 -30.21 -0.13 8.91
N ARG A 311 -29.93 1.04 8.32
CA ARG A 311 -30.92 1.72 7.48
C ARG A 311 -30.79 1.12 6.08
N ARG A 312 -31.88 0.53 5.57
CA ARG A 312 -32.00 0.18 4.15
C ARG A 312 -31.80 1.46 3.34
N VAL A 313 -30.73 1.54 2.56
CA VAL A 313 -30.48 2.64 1.63
C VAL A 313 -31.10 2.28 0.28
N GLY A 314 -31.77 3.25 -0.34
CA GLY A 314 -32.32 3.12 -1.69
C GLY A 314 -31.24 3.01 -2.76
N GLU A 315 -31.68 2.91 -4.01
CA GLU A 315 -30.87 2.72 -5.22
C GLU A 315 -29.53 3.48 -5.19
N PRO A 316 -28.39 2.83 -5.50
CA PRO A 316 -27.07 3.46 -5.42
C PRO A 316 -27.00 4.63 -6.41
N ALA A 317 -26.52 5.77 -5.92
CA ALA A 317 -26.21 6.91 -6.77
C ALA A 317 -25.12 6.50 -7.79
N PRO A 318 -25.19 6.96 -9.05
CA PRO A 318 -24.18 6.61 -10.05
C PRO A 318 -22.78 7.03 -9.57
N ARG A 319 -21.80 6.12 -9.73
CA ARG A 319 -20.38 6.32 -9.37
C ARG A 319 -19.83 7.63 -9.94
N SER A 320 -19.96 8.72 -9.19
CA SER A 320 -19.51 10.04 -9.64
C SER A 320 -18.29 10.48 -8.83
N ARG A 321 -17.16 10.56 -9.54
CA ARG A 321 -15.96 11.35 -9.22
C ARG A 321 -15.05 10.85 -8.09
N ILE A 322 -14.30 9.78 -8.37
CA ILE A 322 -12.87 9.80 -8.04
C ILE A 322 -12.12 9.45 -9.33
N ARG A 323 -11.67 10.47 -10.07
CA ARG A 323 -10.89 10.28 -11.31
C ARG A 323 -9.42 10.12 -10.97
N CYS A 324 -8.73 9.30 -11.76
CA CYS A 324 -7.27 9.20 -11.76
C CYS A 324 -6.64 10.60 -11.80
N SER A 325 -5.64 10.83 -10.95
CA SER A 325 -5.11 12.17 -10.65
C SER A 325 -4.17 12.78 -11.71
N SER A 326 -4.12 12.25 -12.93
CA SER A 326 -3.28 12.83 -14.00
C SER A 326 -3.60 14.30 -14.28
N ASP A 327 -4.85 14.71 -14.06
CA ASP A 327 -5.33 16.05 -14.44
C ASP A 327 -5.03 17.12 -13.38
N ARG A 328 -4.76 16.75 -12.12
CA ARG A 328 -4.53 17.74 -11.04
C ARG A 328 -3.09 18.26 -10.93
N TYR A 329 -2.14 17.63 -11.59
CA TYR A 329 -0.73 18.08 -11.61
C TYR A 329 -0.29 18.72 -12.94
N ALA A 330 -1.15 18.71 -13.97
CA ALA A 330 -0.89 19.43 -15.22
C ALA A 330 -1.31 20.91 -15.16
N ASP A 331 -2.31 21.26 -14.34
CA ASP A 331 -2.92 22.60 -14.31
C ASP A 331 -2.21 23.61 -13.39
N ALA A 332 -1.17 23.21 -12.65
CA ALA A 332 -0.37 24.14 -11.84
C ALA A 332 0.79 24.81 -12.61
N ALA A 333 0.90 24.60 -13.92
CA ALA A 333 1.99 25.12 -14.76
C ALA A 333 1.56 26.21 -15.76
N VAL A 334 0.33 26.72 -15.69
CA VAL A 334 -0.16 27.77 -16.60
C VAL A 334 -0.98 28.82 -15.84
N ASP A 335 -0.39 29.49 -14.86
CA ASP A 335 -0.82 30.84 -14.49
C ASP A 335 0.30 31.61 -13.77
N ASP A 336 1.28 32.06 -14.55
CA ASP A 336 2.05 33.26 -14.23
C ASP A 336 2.68 33.79 -15.53
N ARG A 337 1.88 34.58 -16.27
CA ARG A 337 2.34 35.52 -17.30
C ARG A 337 1.44 36.76 -17.29
#